data_AF-A0A6J1Q9V3-F1
#
_entry.id   AF-A0A6J1Q9V3-F1
#
_cell.length_a   1.000
_cell.length_b   1.000
_cell.length_c   1.000
_cell.angle_alpha   90.00
_cell.angle_beta   90.00
_cell.angle_gamma   90.00
#
_symmetry.space_group_name_H-M   'P 1'
#
loop_
_entity.id
_entity.type
_entity.pdbx_description
1 polymer ?
#
loop_
_entity_poly.entity_id
_entity_poly.type
_entity_poly.pdbx_seq_one_letter_code
_entity_poly.pdbx_strand_id
1 'polypeptide(L)'
;NNACITLFTCRDFLFYISAPRIRATNPQCSLKTEVVCDRSEPVITFSLQSGEKVVLKTALLTSLNVLELYNKHITSLIPPDPAVVEAKKALEEEKRKKKKRPHHKRKLYSKRRGVIL
;
A
#
# COMPACT_ATOMS: atom_id res chain seq x y z
N ASN A 1 -25.75 20.96 -17.61
CA ASN A 1 -24.78 20.10 -18.34
C ASN A 1 -23.81 19.31 -17.46
N ASN A 2 -23.82 19.45 -16.13
CA ASN A 2 -22.81 18.80 -15.26
C ASN A 2 -23.04 17.28 -15.06
N ALA A 3 -24.29 16.81 -15.07
CA ALA A 3 -24.62 15.40 -14.85
C ALA A 3 -24.03 14.44 -15.91
N CYS A 4 -23.87 14.90 -17.16
CA CYS A 4 -23.30 14.08 -18.24
C CYS A 4 -21.79 13.87 -18.05
N ILE A 5 -21.09 14.91 -17.59
CA ILE A 5 -19.63 14.89 -17.34
C ILE A 5 -19.31 13.95 -16.16
N THR A 6 -20.13 13.97 -15.10
CA THR A 6 -19.94 13.13 -13.91
C THR A 6 -20.29 11.66 -14.14
N LEU A 7 -21.16 11.36 -15.11
CA LEU A 7 -21.49 9.98 -15.47
C LEU A 7 -20.31 9.33 -16.23
N PHE A 8 -19.63 10.10 -17.07
CA PHE A 8 -18.44 9.66 -17.80
C PHE A 8 -17.31 9.21 -16.86
N THR A 9 -17.04 9.98 -15.78
CA THR A 9 -15.98 9.63 -14.83
C THR A 9 -16.23 8.31 -14.09
N CYS A 10 -17.48 8.03 -13.74
CA CYS A 10 -17.88 6.76 -13.11
C CYS A 10 -17.74 5.58 -14.08
N ARG A 11 -18.08 5.79 -15.35
CA ARG A 11 -17.98 4.76 -16.40
C ARG A 11 -16.52 4.41 -16.70
N ASP A 12 -15.65 5.40 -16.79
CA ASP A 12 -14.21 5.21 -16.99
C ASP A 12 -13.58 4.47 -15.81
N PHE A 13 -13.92 4.88 -14.59
CA PHE A 13 -13.44 4.22 -13.38
C PHE A 13 -13.84 2.74 -13.34
N LEU A 14 -15.11 2.45 -13.65
CA LEU A 14 -15.62 1.09 -13.77
C LEU A 14 -14.84 0.28 -14.82
N PHE A 15 -14.57 0.88 -15.99
CA PHE A 15 -13.79 0.24 -17.04
C PHE A 15 -12.39 -0.14 -16.55
N TYR A 16 -11.68 0.77 -15.90
CA TYR A 16 -10.35 0.48 -15.35
C TYR A 16 -10.37 -0.64 -14.32
N ILE A 17 -11.30 -0.63 -13.35
CA ILE A 17 -11.36 -1.69 -12.34
C ILE A 17 -11.78 -3.05 -12.92
N SER A 18 -12.64 -3.04 -13.94
CA SER A 18 -13.08 -4.27 -14.59
C SER A 18 -11.98 -4.97 -15.40
N ALA A 19 -10.85 -4.30 -15.65
CA ALA A 19 -9.74 -4.85 -16.41
C ALA A 19 -9.24 -6.17 -15.80
N PRO A 20 -8.97 -7.21 -16.61
CA PRO A 20 -8.57 -8.52 -16.11
C PRO A 20 -7.34 -8.48 -15.20
N ARG A 21 -6.38 -7.60 -15.51
CA ARG A 21 -5.16 -7.40 -14.73
C ARG A 21 -5.44 -6.91 -13.30
N ILE A 22 -6.45 -6.04 -13.14
CA ILE A 22 -6.85 -5.51 -11.84
C ILE A 22 -7.73 -6.52 -11.11
N ARG A 23 -8.63 -7.22 -11.81
CA ARG A 23 -9.41 -8.31 -11.20
C ARG A 23 -8.54 -9.47 -10.71
N ALA A 24 -7.40 -9.72 -11.35
CA ALA A 24 -6.47 -10.77 -10.94
C ALA A 24 -5.75 -10.46 -9.62
N THR A 25 -5.62 -9.20 -9.21
CA THR A 25 -4.96 -8.85 -7.94
C THR A 25 -5.83 -9.18 -6.73
N ASN A 26 -7.15 -9.13 -6.88
CA ASN A 26 -8.10 -9.49 -5.84
C ASN A 26 -9.29 -10.28 -6.42
N PRO A 27 -9.18 -11.62 -6.49
CA PRO A 27 -10.23 -12.48 -7.06
C PRO A 27 -11.48 -12.58 -6.19
N GLN A 28 -11.41 -12.24 -4.90
CA GLN A 28 -12.56 -12.24 -3.99
C GLN A 28 -13.36 -10.93 -4.05
N CYS A 29 -12.85 -9.89 -4.73
CA CYS A 29 -13.54 -8.61 -4.84
C CYS A 29 -14.80 -8.75 -5.71
N SER A 30 -15.97 -8.56 -5.10
CA SER A 30 -17.24 -8.52 -5.82
C SER A 30 -17.51 -7.11 -6.36
N LEU A 31 -17.56 -6.97 -7.68
CA LEU A 31 -17.91 -5.72 -8.35
C LEU A 31 -19.40 -5.74 -8.70
N LYS A 32 -20.19 -4.82 -8.13
CA LYS A 32 -21.62 -4.63 -8.41
C LYS A 32 -21.84 -3.24 -8.97
N THR A 33 -22.62 -3.14 -10.05
CA THR A 33 -22.98 -1.88 -10.72
C THR A 33 -24.48 -1.70 -10.68
N GLU A 34 -24.95 -0.63 -10.06
CA GLU A 34 -26.36 -0.26 -10.01
C GLU A 34 -26.58 0.92 -10.96
N VAL A 35 -27.36 0.70 -12.02
CA VAL A 35 -27.69 1.74 -13.00
C VAL A 35 -29.08 2.25 -12.68
N VAL A 36 -29.15 3.50 -12.24
CA VAL A 36 -30.37 4.16 -11.79
C VAL A 36 -30.56 5.46 -12.59
N CYS A 37 -31.80 5.81 -12.91
CA CYS A 37 -32.15 6.96 -13.77
C CYS A 37 -32.74 8.15 -12.99
N ASP A 38 -32.38 8.33 -11.71
CA ASP A 38 -33.04 9.29 -10.82
C ASP A 38 -32.48 10.72 -10.91
N ARG A 39 -31.73 11.03 -11.97
CA ARG A 39 -30.95 12.29 -12.16
C ARG A 39 -30.03 12.62 -10.97
N SER A 40 -29.84 11.68 -10.05
CA SER A 40 -29.00 11.81 -8.88
C SER A 40 -27.52 11.78 -9.27
N GLU A 41 -26.70 12.32 -8.39
CA GLU A 41 -25.25 12.27 -8.56
C GLU A 41 -24.75 10.82 -8.53
N PRO A 42 -23.79 10.46 -9.38
CA PRO A 42 -23.16 9.15 -9.31
C PRO A 42 -22.34 9.02 -8.03
N VAL A 43 -22.39 7.82 -7.43
CA VAL A 43 -21.70 7.50 -6.18
C VAL A 43 -20.95 6.19 -6.35
N ILE A 44 -19.69 6.17 -5.94
CA ILE A 44 -18.87 4.97 -5.86
C ILE A 44 -18.74 4.57 -4.40
N THR A 45 -19.14 3.33 -4.10
CA THR A 45 -19.08 2.80 -2.74
C THR A 45 -18.07 1.67 -2.68
N PHE A 46 -17.09 1.77 -1.78
CA PHE A 46 -16.17 0.69 -1.46
C PHE A 46 -16.55 0.08 -0.12
N SER A 47 -16.70 -1.23 -0.09
CA SER A 47 -16.90 -1.99 1.14
C SER A 47 -15.66 -2.83 1.36
N LEU A 48 -14.91 -2.53 2.41
CA LEU A 48 -13.65 -3.21 2.70
C LEU A 48 -13.88 -4.38 3.66
N GLN A 49 -13.00 -5.38 3.62
CA GLN A 49 -13.05 -6.52 4.53
C GLN A 49 -12.87 -6.13 6.00
N SER A 50 -12.26 -4.97 6.26
CA SER A 50 -12.15 -4.37 7.61
C SER A 50 -13.49 -3.88 8.18
N GLY A 51 -14.58 -3.89 7.38
CA GLY A 51 -15.89 -3.37 7.77
C GLY A 51 -16.06 -1.87 7.49
N GLU A 52 -15.03 -1.21 6.98
CA GLU A 52 -15.10 0.19 6.58
C GLU A 52 -15.85 0.35 5.24
N LYS A 53 -16.73 1.35 5.20
CA LYS A 53 -17.49 1.72 4.00
C LYS A 53 -17.10 3.12 3.58
N VAL A 54 -16.42 3.23 2.44
CA VAL A 54 -16.01 4.52 1.87
C VAL A 54 -16.97 4.88 0.74
N VAL A 55 -17.57 6.07 0.81
CA VAL A 55 -18.52 6.56 -0.18
C VAL A 55 -17.91 7.78 -0.86
N LEU A 56 -17.60 7.66 -2.14
CA LEU A 56 -17.09 8.76 -2.96
C LEU A 56 -18.22 9.33 -3.82
N LYS A 57 -18.49 10.62 -3.62
CA LYS A 57 -19.38 11.40 -4.49
C LYS A 57 -18.57 11.95 -5.66
N THR A 58 -18.95 11.63 -6.89
CA THR A 58 -18.15 11.96 -8.08
C THR A 58 -18.53 13.28 -8.75
N ALA A 59 -19.33 14.12 -8.07
CA ALA A 59 -19.87 15.38 -8.63
C ALA A 59 -18.80 16.35 -9.18
N LEU A 60 -17.61 16.38 -8.57
CA LEU A 60 -16.49 17.28 -8.94
C LEU A 60 -15.16 16.53 -9.08
N LEU A 61 -15.18 15.19 -9.12
CA LEU A 61 -13.99 14.37 -9.15
C LEU A 61 -13.73 13.83 -10.55
N THR A 62 -12.48 13.94 -11.01
CA THR A 62 -11.99 13.27 -12.21
C THR A 62 -11.69 11.80 -11.92
N SER A 63 -11.66 10.97 -12.97
CA SER A 63 -11.33 9.54 -12.85
C SER A 63 -9.97 9.29 -12.20
N LEU A 64 -8.98 10.13 -12.50
CA LEU A 64 -7.64 10.06 -11.87
C LEU A 64 -7.69 10.32 -10.36
N ASN A 65 -8.41 11.36 -9.93
CA ASN A 65 -8.52 11.68 -8.50
C ASN A 65 -9.18 10.53 -7.72
N VAL A 66 -10.21 9.89 -8.31
CA VAL A 66 -10.87 8.73 -7.70
C VAL A 66 -9.90 7.55 -7.55
N LEU A 67 -9.08 7.27 -8.56
CA LEU A 67 -8.06 6.22 -8.52
C LEU A 67 -6.94 6.53 -7.50
N GLU A 68 -6.49 7.77 -7.41
CA GLU A 68 -5.50 8.19 -6.40
C GLU A 68 -6.03 8.04 -4.98
N LEU A 69 -7.27 8.46 -4.73
CA LEU A 69 -7.93 8.29 -3.43
C LEU A 69 -8.06 6.82 -3.08
N TYR A 70 -8.48 6.00 -4.05
CA TYR A 70 -8.56 4.54 -3.88
C TYR A 70 -7.21 3.94 -3.48
N ASN A 71 -6.12 4.32 -4.17
CA ASN A 71 -4.77 3.85 -3.84
C ASN A 71 -4.31 4.28 -2.44
N LYS A 72 -4.60 5.51 -2.02
CA LYS A 72 -4.26 6.00 -0.68
C LYS A 72 -4.97 5.21 0.42
N HIS A 73 -6.26 4.91 0.24
CA HIS A 73 -7.04 4.15 1.21
C HIS A 73 -6.64 2.67 1.28
N ILE A 74 -6.26 2.06 0.15
CA ILE A 74 -5.86 0.65 0.15
C ILE A 74 -4.47 0.45 0.70
N THR A 75 -3.52 1.31 0.33
CA THR A 75 -2.12 1.16 0.77
C THR A 75 -1.97 1.24 2.29
N SER A 76 -2.82 2.01 2.98
CA SER A 76 -2.84 2.05 4.45
C SER A 76 -3.34 0.77 5.11
N LEU A 77 -4.13 -0.04 4.40
CA LEU A 77 -4.80 -1.23 4.93
C LEU A 77 -4.12 -2.54 4.55
N ILE A 78 -3.13 -2.50 3.64
CA ILE A 78 -2.32 -3.68 3.30
C ILE A 78 -1.49 -4.07 4.54
N PRO A 79 -1.73 -5.23 5.16
CA PRO A 79 -0.84 -5.73 6.19
C PRO A 79 0.55 -5.96 5.57
N PRO A 80 1.65 -5.65 6.27
CA PRO A 80 2.98 -5.82 5.72
C PRO A 80 3.21 -7.30 5.41
N ASP A 81 3.67 -7.58 4.19
CA ASP A 81 3.97 -8.95 3.74
C ASP A 81 4.79 -9.70 4.80
N PRO A 82 4.42 -10.94 5.15
CA PRO A 82 5.11 -11.71 6.19
C PRO A 82 6.61 -11.87 5.89
N ALA A 83 6.99 -11.94 4.61
CA ALA A 83 8.38 -12.00 4.15
C ALA A 83 9.20 -10.75 4.51
N VAL A 84 8.58 -9.56 4.48
CA VAL A 84 9.27 -8.29 4.80
C VAL A 84 9.39 -8.10 6.31
N VAL A 85 8.41 -8.59 7.07
CA VAL A 85 8.46 -8.59 8.55
C VAL A 85 9.54 -9.53 9.07
N GLU A 86 9.67 -10.73 8.49
CA GLU A 86 10.73 -11.68 8.86
C GLU A 86 12.12 -11.18 8.46
N ALA A 87 12.28 -10.59 7.28
CA ALA A 87 13.55 -10.00 6.86
C ALA A 87 14.00 -8.84 7.77
N LYS A 88 13.06 -8.00 8.23
CA LYS A 88 13.34 -6.91 9.19
C LYS A 88 13.75 -7.45 10.57
N LYS A 89 13.05 -8.48 11.07
CA LYS A 89 13.39 -9.14 12.34
C LYS A 89 14.77 -9.80 12.29
N ALA A 90 15.11 -10.49 11.20
CA ALA A 90 16.43 -11.11 11.02
C ALA A 90 17.57 -10.07 10.99
N LEU A 91 17.37 -8.94 10.29
CA LEU A 91 18.33 -7.83 10.26
C LEU A 91 18.54 -7.17 11.63
N GLU A 92 17.47 -7.03 12.41
CA GLU A 92 17.52 -6.42 13.73
C GLU A 92 18.17 -7.35 14.76
N GLU A 93 17.97 -8.66 14.64
CA GLU A 93 18.64 -9.68 15.44
C GLU A 93 20.14 -9.75 15.14
N GLU A 94 20.54 -9.68 13.86
CA GLU A 94 21.94 -9.59 13.45
C GLU A 94 22.64 -8.33 14.00
N LYS A 95 21.95 -7.17 13.97
CA LYS A 95 22.46 -5.93 14.57
C LYS A 95 22.62 -6.05 16.09
N ARG A 96 21.67 -6.70 16.78
CA ARG A 96 21.75 -7.00 18.22
C ARG A 96 22.91 -7.95 18.53
N LYS A 97 23.13 -8.99 17.74
CA LYS A 97 24.25 -9.93 17.88
C LYS A 97 25.60 -9.22 17.68
N LYS A 98 25.75 -8.37 16.65
CA LYS A 98 26.97 -7.58 16.42
C LYS A 98 27.28 -6.61 17.57
N LYS A 99 26.28 -5.96 18.15
CA LYS A 99 26.46 -5.08 19.33
C LYS A 99 26.90 -5.83 20.59
N LYS A 100 26.48 -7.09 20.76
CA LYS A 100 26.87 -7.94 21.91
C LYS A 100 28.24 -8.59 21.76
N ARG A 101 28.88 -8.52 20.58
CA ARG A 101 30.22 -9.11 20.39
C ARG A 101 31.21 -8.36 21.29
N PRO A 102 31.93 -9.06 22.19
CA PRO A 102 32.90 -8.40 23.04
C PRO A 102 33.99 -7.77 22.17
N HIS A 103 34.19 -6.46 22.31
CA HIS A 103 35.31 -5.79 21.67
C HIS A 103 36.59 -6.40 22.22
N HIS A 104 37.37 -7.08 21.37
CA HIS A 104 38.65 -7.65 21.77
C HIS A 104 39.49 -6.51 22.37
N LYS A 105 39.76 -6.56 23.69
CA LYS A 105 40.61 -5.56 24.35
C LYS A 105 42.02 -5.72 23.78
N ARG A 106 42.43 -4.78 22.93
CA ARG A 106 43.80 -4.73 22.41
C ARG A 106 44.75 -4.60 23.60
N LYS A 107 45.48 -5.66 23.92
CA LYS A 107 46.35 -5.68 25.10
C LYS A 107 47.44 -4.60 24.97
N LEU A 108 47.61 -3.81 26.03
CA LEU A 108 48.48 -2.63 26.05
C LEU A 108 49.97 -2.95 25.78
N TYR A 109 50.42 -4.19 26.02
CA TYR A 109 51.80 -4.62 25.83
C TYR A 109 52.14 -5.12 24.41
N SER A 110 51.21 -5.08 23.46
CA SER A 110 51.44 -5.49 22.06
C SER A 110 52.43 -4.58 21.30
N LYS A 111 53.02 -3.56 21.94
CA LYS A 111 54.11 -2.75 21.39
C LYS A 111 55.40 -3.08 22.14
N ARG A 112 56.25 -3.95 21.58
CA ARG A 112 57.70 -4.19 21.84
C ARG A 112 58.02 -5.65 21.43
N ARG A 113 58.98 -6.01 20.58
CA ARG A 113 60.26 -5.40 20.17
C ARG A 113 60.59 -5.83 18.74
N GLY A 114 60.91 -4.86 17.89
CA GLY A 114 61.83 -5.04 16.77
C GLY A 114 62.82 -3.88 16.88
N VAL A 115 63.79 -4.00 17.79
CA VAL A 115 64.99 -3.16 17.72
C VAL A 115 65.85 -3.83 16.65
N ILE A 116 66.00 -3.14 15.52
CA ILE A 116 66.93 -3.50 14.46
C ILE A 116 68.28 -2.94 14.91
N LEU A 117 69.21 -3.83 15.23
CA LEU A 117 70.66 -3.59 15.22
C LEU A 117 71.29 -4.75 14.45
#